data_AF-Q9NTC6-F1
#
_entry.id   AF-Q9NTC6-F1
#
_cell.length_a   1.000
_cell.length_b   1.000
_cell.length_c   1.000
_cell.angle_alpha   90.00
_cell.angle_beta   90.00
_cell.angle_gamma   90.00
#
_symmetry.space_group_name_H-M   'P 1'
#
loop_
_entity.id
_entity.type
_entity.pdbx_description
1 polymer ?
#
loop_
_entity_poly.entity_id
_entity_poly.type
_entity_poly.pdbx_seq_one_letter_code
_entity_poly.pdbx_strand_id
1 'polypeptide(L)'
;DKVNELDGIPLILDNCNISDSNPFLTQWVIYAIRNLTEDNSQNQDLIAKMEEQGLADASLLKKVGFEVEKKGEKLILKSTRDTPKP
;
A
#
# COMPACT_ATOMS: atom_id res chain seq x y z
N ASP A 1 -3.05 -16.86 12.54
CA ASP A 1 -4.52 -16.92 12.48
C ASP A 1 -4.99 -16.82 11.03
N LYS A 2 -6.30 -16.97 10.77
CA LYS A 2 -6.86 -17.00 9.41
C LYS A 2 -6.73 -15.69 8.64
N VAL A 3 -6.68 -14.55 9.33
CA VAL A 3 -6.52 -13.24 8.69
C VAL A 3 -5.12 -13.12 8.11
N ASN A 4 -4.09 -13.56 8.84
CA ASN A 4 -2.72 -13.64 8.33
C ASN A 4 -2.61 -14.60 7.12
N GLU A 5 -3.19 -15.80 7.20
CA GLU A 5 -3.16 -16.79 6.10
C GLU A 5 -3.78 -16.30 4.78
N LEU A 6 -4.59 -15.24 4.82
CA LEU A 6 -5.28 -14.68 3.66
C LEU A 6 -4.71 -13.31 3.26
N ASP A 7 -3.52 -12.95 3.73
CA ASP A 7 -2.89 -11.64 3.49
C ASP A 7 -3.77 -10.46 3.94
N GLY A 8 -4.62 -10.68 4.95
CA GLY A 8 -5.56 -9.68 5.46
C GLY A 8 -4.87 -8.58 6.26
N ILE A 9 -3.72 -8.86 6.88
CA ILE A 9 -2.97 -7.86 7.67
C ILE A 9 -2.47 -6.70 6.79
N PRO A 10 -1.74 -6.94 5.68
CA PRO A 10 -1.38 -5.88 4.73
C PRO A 10 -2.60 -5.08 4.24
N LEU A 11 -3.68 -5.76 3.86
CA LEU A 11 -4.89 -5.12 3.36
C LEU A 11 -5.54 -4.18 4.40
N ILE A 12 -5.55 -4.58 5.67
CA ILE A 12 -6.04 -3.73 6.76
C ILE A 12 -5.13 -2.52 6.96
N LEU A 13 -3.80 -2.71 6.92
CA LEU A 13 -2.82 -1.63 7.07
C LEU A 13 -2.87 -0.60 5.94
N ASP A 14 -3.24 -0.98 4.72
CA ASP A 14 -3.44 -0.04 3.59
C ASP A 14 -4.52 1.02 3.88
N ASN A 15 -5.42 0.74 4.83
CA ASN A 15 -6.50 1.63 5.24
C ASN A 15 -6.11 2.56 6.43
N CYS A 16 -4.83 2.63 6.81
CA CYS A 16 -4.32 3.56 7.82
C CYS A 16 -4.37 5.03 7.39
N ASN A 17 -4.56 5.32 6.11
CA ASN A 17 -4.64 6.70 5.61
C ASN A 17 -5.89 7.42 6.14
N ILE A 18 -5.76 8.72 6.41
CA ILE A 18 -6.87 9.56 6.86
C ILE A 18 -7.95 9.56 5.77
N SER A 19 -9.13 9.05 6.09
CA SER A 19 -10.29 9.05 5.20
C SER A 19 -11.21 10.21 5.53
N ASP A 20 -11.50 11.05 4.54
CA ASP A 20 -12.47 12.15 4.67
C ASP A 20 -13.92 11.63 4.83
N SER A 21 -14.19 10.41 4.36
CA SER A 21 -15.53 9.79 4.41
C SER A 21 -15.82 9.05 5.72
N ASN A 22 -14.78 8.61 6.42
CA ASN A 22 -14.90 7.95 7.70
C ASN A 22 -13.76 8.40 8.63
N PRO A 23 -14.01 9.37 9.52
CA PRO A 23 -12.99 9.91 10.42
C PRO A 23 -12.51 8.90 11.48
N PHE A 24 -13.17 7.73 11.59
CA PHE A 24 -12.83 6.66 12.52
C PHE A 24 -12.09 5.49 11.87
N LEU A 25 -11.92 5.49 10.53
CA LEU A 25 -11.34 4.33 9.82
C LEU A 25 -9.96 3.97 10.35
N THR A 26 -9.09 4.96 10.54
CA THR A 26 -7.73 4.75 11.08
C THR A 26 -7.77 4.12 12.48
N GLN A 27 -8.71 4.53 13.34
CA GLN A 27 -8.87 4.02 14.70
C GLN A 27 -9.34 2.55 14.67
N TRP A 28 -10.26 2.20 13.77
CA TRP A 28 -10.68 0.82 13.57
C TRP A 28 -9.54 -0.07 13.05
N VAL A 29 -8.72 0.45 12.14
CA VAL A 29 -7.52 -0.24 11.66
C VAL A 29 -6.54 -0.48 12.80
N ILE A 30 -6.21 0.54 13.59
CA ILE A 30 -5.32 0.41 14.76
C ILE A 30 -5.85 -0.66 15.74
N TYR A 31 -7.15 -0.61 16.04
CA TYR A 31 -7.78 -1.56 16.95
C TYR A 31 -7.74 -3.01 16.41
N ALA A 32 -8.04 -3.19 15.12
CA ALA A 32 -7.97 -4.50 14.47
C ALA A 32 -6.54 -5.05 14.49
N ILE A 33 -5.54 -4.24 14.16
CA ILE A 33 -4.12 -4.65 14.17
C ILE A 33 -3.65 -4.98 15.57
N ARG A 34 -4.03 -4.19 16.59
CA ARG A 34 -3.75 -4.50 18.00
C ARG A 34 -4.29 -5.87 18.39
N ASN A 35 -5.54 -6.19 18.01
CA ASN A 35 -6.12 -7.50 18.33
C ASN A 35 -5.49 -8.65 17.55
N LEU A 36 -5.08 -8.42 16.30
CA LEU A 36 -4.38 -9.42 15.49
C LEU A 36 -2.96 -9.69 15.99
N THR A 37 -2.34 -8.74 16.68
CA THR A 37 -0.95 -8.83 17.13
C THR A 37 -0.79 -9.12 18.61
N GLU A 38 -1.83 -8.93 19.44
CA GLU A 38 -1.80 -9.30 20.85
C GLU A 38 -1.49 -10.80 21.01
N ASP A 39 -0.44 -11.09 21.78
CA ASP A 39 0.09 -12.44 22.04
C ASP A 39 0.36 -13.29 20.77
N ASN A 40 0.55 -12.65 19.62
CA ASN A 40 0.75 -13.31 18.34
C ASN A 40 2.06 -12.85 17.69
N SER A 41 3.16 -13.49 18.09
CA SER A 41 4.51 -13.17 17.60
C SER A 41 4.66 -13.36 16.09
N GLN A 42 3.95 -14.31 15.49
CA GLN A 42 3.98 -14.51 14.04
C GLN A 42 3.45 -13.28 13.29
N ASN A 43 2.36 -12.69 13.75
CA ASN A 43 1.80 -11.48 13.14
C ASN A 43 2.66 -10.25 13.44
N GLN A 44 3.23 -10.16 14.64
CA GLN A 44 4.18 -9.11 14.99
C GLN A 44 5.42 -9.16 14.07
N ASP A 45 5.99 -10.35 13.88
CA ASP A 45 7.15 -10.58 13.02
C ASP A 45 6.84 -10.28 11.54
N LEU A 46 5.63 -10.59 11.07
CA LEU A 46 5.19 -10.24 9.73
C LEU A 46 5.26 -8.72 9.53
N ILE A 47 4.64 -7.96 10.44
CA ILE A 47 4.59 -6.49 10.37
C ILE A 47 6.00 -5.89 10.51
N ALA A 48 6.82 -6.41 11.43
CA ALA A 48 8.18 -5.94 11.65
C ALA A 48 9.11 -6.13 10.43
N LYS A 49 8.78 -7.09 9.55
CA LYS A 49 9.51 -7.36 8.30
C LYS A 49 8.95 -6.59 7.11
N MET A 50 7.86 -5.84 7.26
CA MET A 50 7.29 -5.06 6.16
C MET A 50 8.24 -3.91 5.81
N GLU A 51 8.49 -3.77 4.51
CA GLU A 51 9.35 -2.72 3.95
C GLU A 51 8.78 -2.22 2.63
N GLU A 52 9.21 -1.04 2.19
CA GLU A 52 8.79 -0.47 0.92
C GLU A 52 9.24 -1.35 -0.25
N GLN A 53 8.30 -1.91 -1.01
CA GLN A 53 8.59 -2.79 -2.17
C GLN A 53 8.80 -2.01 -3.49
N GLY A 54 8.81 -0.68 -3.44
CA GLY A 54 8.91 0.17 -4.63
C GLY A 54 7.59 0.29 -5.41
N LEU A 55 7.69 0.49 -6.73
CA LEU A 55 6.53 0.69 -7.59
C LEU A 55 5.84 -0.65 -7.90
N ALA A 56 4.52 -0.67 -7.77
CA ALA A 56 3.69 -1.75 -8.30
C ALA A 56 3.83 -1.86 -9.82
N ASP A 57 3.44 -3.02 -10.38
CA ASP A 57 3.50 -3.26 -11.82
C ASP A 57 2.74 -2.18 -12.62
N ALA A 58 3.50 -1.35 -13.34
CA ALA A 58 2.98 -0.26 -14.16
C ALA A 58 2.68 -0.70 -15.61
N SER A 59 2.70 -2.00 -15.92
CA SER A 59 2.43 -2.54 -17.26
C SER A 59 1.13 -2.02 -17.86
N LEU A 60 0.07 -1.89 -17.05
CA LEU A 60 -1.21 -1.38 -17.50
C LEU A 60 -1.12 0.10 -17.90
N LEU A 61 -0.46 0.92 -17.08
CA LEU A 61 -0.24 2.35 -17.34
C LEU A 61 0.54 2.53 -18.65
N LYS A 62 1.57 1.71 -18.87
CA LYS A 62 2.36 1.74 -20.12
C LYS A 62 1.51 1.42 -21.34
N LYS A 63 0.61 0.44 -21.26
CA LYS A 63 -0.32 0.09 -22.35
C LYS A 63 -1.27 1.23 -22.72
N VAL A 64 -1.66 2.07 -21.76
CA VAL A 64 -2.54 3.23 -22.01
C VAL A 64 -1.78 4.54 -22.28
N GLY A 65 -0.45 4.48 -22.39
CA GLY A 65 0.39 5.62 -22.78
C GLY A 65 0.88 6.47 -21.61
N PHE A 66 1.09 5.86 -20.45
CA PHE A 66 1.65 6.52 -19.28
C PHE A 66 2.85 5.75 -18.68
N GLU A 67 3.80 6.49 -18.13
CA GLU A 67 4.91 5.97 -17.32
C GLU A 67 4.87 6.60 -15.93
N VAL A 68 5.33 5.86 -14.91
CA VAL A 68 5.38 6.33 -13.53
C VAL A 68 6.84 6.56 -13.14
N GLU A 69 7.14 7.74 -12.61
CA GLU A 69 8.42 8.08 -12.02
C GLU A 69 8.21 8.42 -10.54
N LYS A 70 9.01 7.81 -9.65
CA LYS A 70 9.07 8.19 -8.25
C LYS A 70 10.02 9.38 -8.08
N LYS A 71 9.52 10.50 -7.56
CA LYS A 71 10.31 11.69 -7.17
C LYS A 71 10.12 11.97 -5.68
N GLY A 72 11.05 11.47 -4.87
CA GLY A 72 10.91 11.50 -3.42
C GLY A 72 9.69 10.67 -2.99
N GLU A 73 8.80 11.27 -2.20
CA GLU A 73 7.54 10.64 -1.76
C GLU A 73 6.41 10.72 -2.79
N LYS A 74 6.59 11.47 -3.89
CA LYS A 74 5.55 11.66 -4.91
C LYS A 74 5.74 10.70 -6.07
N LEU A 75 4.63 10.16 -6.55
CA LEU A 75 4.55 9.47 -7.84
C LEU A 75 4.09 10.44 -8.92
N ILE A 76 4.87 10.56 -9.99
CA ILE A 76 4.53 11.40 -11.13
C ILE A 76 4.16 10.51 -12.31
N LEU A 77 2.96 10.72 -12.83
CA LEU A 77 2.50 10.10 -14.07
C LEU A 77 2.93 10.97 -15.25
N LYS A 78 3.68 10.40 -16.20
CA LYS A 78 4.09 11.06 -17.44
C LYS A 78 3.38 10.44 -18.63
N SER A 79 2.85 11.28 -19.51
CA SER A 79 2.33 10.87 -20.81
C SER A 79 3.49 10.45 -21.71
N THR A 80 3.40 9.26 -22.31
CA THR A 80 4.39 8.78 -23.30
C THR A 80 4.18 9.41 -24.68
N ARG A 81 3.19 10.30 -24.83
CA ARG A 81 2.91 11.02 -26.09
C ARG A 81 3.66 12.35 -26.17
N ASP A 82 4.06 12.89 -25.02
CA ASP A 82 4.72 14.20 -24.90
C ASP A 82 6.25 14.12 -24.89
N THR A 83 6.83 12.92 -25.02
CA THR A 83 8.27 12.74 -25.19
C THR A 83 8.66 13.07 -26.63
N PRO A 84 9.53 14.07 -26.86
CA PRO A 84 10.06 14.33 -28.20
C PRO A 84 10.80 13.07 -28.67
N LYS A 85 10.42 12.55 -29.85
CA LYS A 85 11.25 11.53 -30.51
C LYS A 85 12.57 12.19 -30.94
N PRO A 86 13.72 11.50 -30.80
CA PRO A 86 14.99 11.97 -31.33
C PRO A 86 14.96 12.12 -32.85
#